data_AF-A0A4S2KJ07-F1
#
_entry.id   AF-A0A4S2KJ07-F1
#
_cell.length_a   1.000
_cell.length_b   1.000
_cell.length_c   1.000
_cell.angle_alpha   90.00
_cell.angle_beta   90.00
_cell.angle_gamma   90.00
#
_symmetry.space_group_name_H-M   'P 1'
#
loop_
_entity.id
_entity.type
_entity.pdbx_description
1 polymer ?
#
loop_
_entity_poly.entity_id
_entity_poly.type
_entity_poly.pdbx_seq_one_letter_code
_entity_poly.pdbx_strand_id
1 'polypeptide(L)'
;LAGHLFPQFTFVEMVESFGTGDDRERHDGILGMRRAPENDQSYEIFKTTILDYVMNAGIAADAIFTFRFCGQHGVRGDSWFIHGNLEFGGTRTDYYHPPIVSLPLYQATQWVVDITSIQYGDAVLCNLCRAHVDTGSSDT
;
A
#
# COMPACT_ATOMS: atom_id res chain seq x y z
N LEU A 1 4.35 -14.14 -9.06
CA LEU A 1 3.14 -13.57 -8.43
C LEU A 1 1.93 -13.90 -9.29
N ALA A 2 0.83 -14.42 -8.73
CA ALA A 2 -0.40 -14.77 -9.48
C ALA A 2 -0.17 -15.61 -10.76
N GLY A 3 0.73 -16.61 -10.69
CA GLY A 3 1.07 -17.45 -11.85
C GLY A 3 2.11 -16.86 -12.82
N HIS A 4 2.52 -15.61 -12.63
CA HIS A 4 3.59 -14.98 -13.43
C HIS A 4 4.97 -15.11 -12.78
N LEU A 5 5.98 -15.34 -13.63
CA LEU A 5 7.39 -15.37 -13.25
C LEU A 5 8.04 -14.01 -13.55
N PHE A 6 8.73 -13.44 -12.56
CA PHE A 6 9.56 -12.25 -12.73
C PHE A 6 11.03 -12.65 -12.64
N PRO A 7 11.71 -12.86 -13.78
CA PRO A 7 13.13 -13.21 -13.77
C PRO A 7 13.94 -12.03 -13.22
N GLN A 8 15.04 -12.34 -12.52
CA GLN A 8 15.98 -11.35 -11.97
C GLN A 8 15.34 -10.35 -10.99
N PHE A 9 14.26 -10.75 -10.31
CA PHE A 9 13.65 -9.94 -9.26
C PHE A 9 14.63 -9.76 -8.10
N THR A 10 15.07 -8.52 -7.87
CA THR A 10 15.90 -8.17 -6.71
C THR A 10 15.07 -8.19 -5.44
N PHE A 11 15.51 -8.94 -4.43
CA PHE A 11 14.92 -8.98 -3.10
C PHE A 11 16.01 -8.99 -2.04
N VAL A 12 15.64 -8.74 -0.78
CA VAL A 12 16.55 -8.85 0.37
C VAL A 12 16.23 -10.12 1.13
N GLU A 13 17.28 -10.91 1.38
CA GLU A 13 17.21 -12.05 2.31
C GLU A 13 17.47 -11.54 3.72
N MET A 14 16.50 -11.78 4.62
CA MET A 14 16.61 -11.39 6.01
C MET A 14 17.45 -12.42 6.77
N VAL A 15 18.63 -12.02 7.23
CA VAL A 15 19.55 -12.88 8.00
C VAL A 15 19.27 -12.79 9.49
N GLU A 16 18.95 -11.59 9.97
CA GLU A 16 18.57 -11.30 11.35
C GLU A 16 17.42 -10.31 11.35
N SER A 17 16.52 -10.44 12.33
CA SER A 17 15.43 -9.50 12.57
C SER A 17 15.48 -9.05 14.02
N PHE A 18 15.25 -7.75 14.25
CA PHE A 18 15.17 -7.17 15.59
C PHE A 18 13.89 -6.33 15.65
N GLY A 19 12.98 -6.67 16.56
CA GLY A 19 11.73 -5.94 16.75
C GLY A 19 10.75 -6.68 17.64
N THR A 20 9.71 -5.96 18.08
CA THR A 20 8.50 -6.54 18.67
C THR A 20 7.58 -6.98 17.55
N GLY A 21 7.99 -7.96 16.75
CA GLY A 21 7.05 -8.64 15.86
C GLY A 21 6.02 -9.33 16.73
N ASP A 22 4.73 -9.15 16.45
CA ASP A 22 3.71 -10.00 17.07
C ASP A 22 3.91 -11.40 16.48
N ASP A 23 4.23 -12.39 17.31
CA ASP A 23 4.36 -13.80 16.90
C ASP A 23 3.08 -14.35 16.21
N ARG A 24 1.99 -13.58 16.22
CA ARG A 24 0.73 -13.86 15.51
C ARG A 24 0.71 -13.36 14.06
N GLU A 25 1.69 -12.58 13.61
CA GLU A 25 1.78 -12.13 12.22
C GLU A 25 1.95 -13.36 11.30
N ARG A 26 0.97 -13.54 10.40
CA ARG A 26 0.85 -14.76 9.58
C ARG A 26 1.57 -14.68 8.23
N HIS A 27 2.54 -13.79 8.07
CA HIS A 27 3.21 -13.54 6.80
C HIS A 27 4.71 -13.73 6.91
N ASP A 28 5.32 -14.34 5.90
CA ASP A 28 6.76 -14.69 5.91
C ASP A 28 7.66 -13.54 5.46
N GLY A 29 7.08 -12.47 4.90
CA GLY A 29 7.84 -11.35 4.37
C GLY A 29 6.96 -10.26 3.76
N ILE A 30 7.60 -9.17 3.36
CA ILE A 30 6.95 -7.94 2.93
C ILE A 30 7.31 -7.65 1.47
N LEU A 31 6.31 -7.25 0.68
CA LEU A 31 6.51 -6.70 -0.66
C LEU A 31 6.26 -5.19 -0.62
N GLY A 32 7.34 -4.41 -0.63
CA GLY A 32 7.26 -2.95 -0.67
C GLY A 32 6.68 -2.43 -1.98
N MET A 33 5.62 -1.62 -1.90
CA MET A 33 4.93 -1.03 -3.06
C MET A 33 5.34 0.43 -3.34
N ARG A 34 6.25 0.98 -2.53
CA ARG A 34 6.78 2.34 -2.67
C ARG A 34 8.00 2.34 -3.58
N ARG A 35 8.02 3.24 -4.58
CA ARG A 35 9.21 3.63 -5.33
C ARG A 35 10.13 4.48 -4.46
N ALA A 36 11.41 4.23 -4.59
CA ALA A 36 12.45 5.05 -4.01
C ALA A 36 12.36 6.52 -4.45
N PRO A 37 12.71 7.50 -3.59
CA PRO A 37 12.96 8.86 -4.02
C PRO A 37 14.08 8.91 -5.08
N GLU A 38 13.95 9.76 -6.10
CA GLU A 38 14.86 9.77 -7.26
C GLU A 38 16.35 9.99 -6.90
N ASN A 39 16.62 10.74 -5.83
CA ASN A 39 17.97 11.15 -5.42
C ASN A 39 18.49 10.39 -4.19
N ASP A 40 17.85 9.30 -3.78
CA ASP A 40 18.27 8.54 -2.60
C ASP A 40 19.14 7.34 -2.98
N GLN A 41 20.46 7.49 -2.82
CA GLN A 41 21.44 6.44 -3.10
C GLN A 41 21.28 5.21 -2.19
N SER A 42 20.64 5.34 -1.03
CA SER A 42 20.41 4.19 -0.15
C SER A 42 19.42 3.18 -0.74
N TYR A 43 18.62 3.59 -1.73
CA TYR A 43 17.60 2.76 -2.38
C TYR A 43 17.96 2.36 -3.81
N GLU A 44 19.23 2.46 -4.24
CA GLU A 44 19.61 2.12 -5.62
C GLU A 44 19.20 0.70 -6.03
N ILE A 45 19.31 -0.27 -5.12
CA ILE A 45 18.92 -1.67 -5.37
C ILE A 45 17.40 -1.86 -5.51
N PHE A 46 16.60 -0.87 -5.08
CA PHE A 46 15.14 -0.86 -5.11
C PHE A 46 14.56 0.14 -6.11
N LYS A 47 15.38 0.64 -7.05
CA LYS A 47 14.92 1.51 -8.14
C LYS A 47 13.85 0.82 -8.99
N THR A 48 13.99 -0.48 -9.22
CA THR A 48 12.98 -1.31 -9.89
C THR A 48 12.00 -1.87 -8.87
N THR A 49 10.74 -1.47 -8.99
CA THR A 49 9.63 -1.90 -8.14
C THR A 49 8.86 -3.07 -8.77
N ILE A 50 8.03 -3.77 -7.99
CA ILE A 50 7.14 -4.81 -8.53
C ILE A 50 6.24 -4.29 -9.65
N LEU A 51 5.81 -3.03 -9.57
CA LEU A 51 4.97 -2.41 -10.59
C LEU A 51 5.71 -2.31 -11.93
N ASP A 52 7.01 -2.02 -11.91
CA ASP A 52 7.83 -1.98 -13.13
C ASP A 52 7.94 -3.39 -13.76
N TYR A 53 8.08 -4.44 -12.95
CA TYR A 53 8.07 -5.82 -13.46
C TYR A 53 6.72 -6.22 -14.07
N VAL A 54 5.61 -5.84 -13.42
CA VAL A 54 4.24 -6.10 -13.91
C VAL A 54 4.00 -5.41 -15.26
N MET A 55 4.43 -4.15 -15.40
CA MET A 55 4.34 -3.39 -16.64
C MET A 55 5.21 -4.00 -17.74
N ASN A 56 6.47 -4.30 -17.44
CA ASN A 56 7.42 -4.87 -18.41
C ASN A 56 7.02 -6.26 -18.90
N ALA A 57 6.33 -7.04 -18.07
CA ALA A 57 5.78 -8.34 -18.45
C ALA A 57 4.48 -8.23 -19.28
N GLY A 58 3.95 -7.03 -19.51
CA GLY A 58 2.69 -6.80 -20.22
C GLY A 58 1.46 -7.29 -19.45
N ILE A 59 1.56 -7.46 -18.13
CA ILE A 59 0.46 -7.92 -17.28
C ILE A 59 -0.56 -6.79 -17.06
N ALA A 60 -0.06 -5.56 -16.93
CA ALA A 60 -0.86 -4.35 -16.80
C ALA A 60 -0.52 -3.36 -17.92
N ALA A 61 -1.54 -2.64 -18.40
CA ALA A 61 -1.37 -1.56 -19.36
C ALA A 61 -1.02 -0.22 -18.68
N ASP A 62 -1.47 -0.05 -17.44
CA ASP A 62 -1.27 1.15 -16.64
C ASP A 62 -0.50 0.84 -15.35
N ALA A 63 0.41 1.75 -14.98
CA ALA A 63 1.21 1.65 -13.76
C ALA A 63 0.39 2.08 -12.53
N ILE A 64 -0.72 1.37 -12.31
CA ILE A 64 -1.60 1.53 -11.15
C ILE A 64 -1.78 0.19 -10.47
N PHE A 65 -2.09 0.22 -9.18
CA PHE A 65 -2.59 -0.93 -8.46
C PHE A 65 -3.63 -0.50 -7.44
N THR A 66 -4.53 -1.40 -7.10
CA THR A 66 -5.60 -1.14 -6.14
C THR A 66 -5.70 -2.24 -5.12
N PHE A 67 -6.01 -1.85 -3.88
CA PHE A 67 -6.26 -2.76 -2.78
C PHE A 67 -7.74 -2.71 -2.43
N ARG A 68 -8.32 -3.90 -2.23
CA ARG A 68 -9.58 -4.08 -1.54
C ARG A 68 -9.35 -4.97 -0.34
N PHE A 69 -9.70 -4.47 0.84
CA PHE A 69 -9.74 -5.29 2.05
C PHE A 69 -11.19 -5.68 2.35
N CYS A 70 -11.41 -6.96 2.58
CA CYS A 70 -12.72 -7.54 2.88
C CYS A 70 -12.71 -8.03 4.32
N GLY A 71 -13.69 -7.59 5.09
CA GLY A 71 -13.79 -7.89 6.50
C GLY A 71 -15.23 -8.04 6.96
N GLN A 72 -15.38 -8.38 8.23
CA GLN A 72 -16.64 -8.16 8.93
C GLN A 72 -16.45 -7.02 9.92
N HIS A 73 -17.55 -6.31 10.19
CA HIS A 73 -17.58 -5.36 11.30
C HIS A 73 -17.34 -6.12 12.60
N GLY A 74 -16.31 -5.74 13.35
CA GLY A 74 -16.06 -6.31 14.66
C GLY A 74 -16.92 -5.68 15.75
N VAL A 75 -16.89 -6.31 16.91
CA VAL A 75 -17.64 -5.87 18.09
C VAL A 75 -16.84 -4.73 18.73
N ARG A 76 -17.29 -3.48 18.52
CA ARG A 76 -16.73 -2.18 18.98
C ARG A 76 -16.16 -1.25 17.89
N GLY A 77 -16.33 -1.57 16.62
CA GLY A 77 -15.92 -0.69 15.51
C GLY A 77 -14.59 -1.08 14.87
N ASP A 78 -13.84 -1.99 15.47
CA ASP A 78 -12.65 -2.58 14.87
C ASP A 78 -13.08 -3.48 13.71
N SER A 79 -12.56 -3.23 12.51
CA SER A 79 -12.83 -4.08 11.35
C SER A 79 -11.72 -5.12 11.24
N TRP A 80 -12.06 -6.41 11.24
CA TRP A 80 -11.08 -7.44 10.92
C TRP A 80 -11.12 -7.72 9.42
N PHE A 81 -9.98 -7.59 8.75
CA PHE A 81 -9.84 -7.98 7.35
C PHE A 81 -9.42 -9.45 7.27
N ILE A 82 -10.24 -10.28 6.63
CA ILE A 82 -10.01 -11.73 6.49
C ILE A 82 -9.68 -12.12 5.05
N HIS A 83 -10.08 -11.30 4.10
CA HIS A 83 -9.83 -11.49 2.68
C HIS A 83 -9.50 -10.16 2.03
N GLY A 84 -9.03 -10.21 0.80
CA GLY A 84 -8.77 -9.01 0.04
C GLY A 84 -8.21 -9.34 -1.32
N ASN A 85 -8.03 -8.29 -2.12
CA ASN A 85 -7.48 -8.38 -3.44
C ASN A 85 -6.51 -7.23 -3.65
N LEU A 86 -5.36 -7.55 -4.23
CA LEU A 86 -4.48 -6.60 -4.89
C LEU A 86 -4.67 -6.80 -6.39
N GLU A 87 -5.00 -5.73 -7.10
CA GLU A 87 -5.15 -5.71 -8.54
C GLU A 87 -4.11 -4.79 -9.16
N PHE A 88 -3.45 -5.24 -10.23
CA PHE A 88 -2.55 -4.41 -11.02
C PHE A 88 -3.24 -3.98 -12.31
N GLY A 89 -3.03 -2.73 -12.72
CA GLY A 89 -3.50 -2.19 -14.00
C GLY A 89 -4.96 -1.77 -14.04
N GLY A 90 -5.67 -1.76 -12.92
CA GLY A 90 -7.09 -1.42 -12.91
C GLY A 90 -7.70 -1.16 -11.54
N THR A 91 -8.90 -0.60 -11.60
CA THR A 91 -9.83 -0.56 -10.48
C THR A 91 -11.11 -1.29 -10.90
N ARG A 92 -11.46 -2.34 -10.16
CA ARG A 92 -12.71 -3.06 -10.35
C ARG A 92 -13.91 -2.26 -9.87
N THR A 93 -14.85 -2.01 -10.78
CA THR A 93 -16.05 -1.19 -10.54
C THR A 93 -17.03 -1.83 -9.56
N ASP A 94 -16.99 -3.15 -9.37
CA ASP A 94 -17.80 -3.86 -8.40
C ASP A 94 -17.29 -3.75 -6.95
N TYR A 95 -16.13 -3.10 -6.75
CA TYR A 95 -15.44 -3.05 -5.45
C TYR A 95 -15.50 -1.69 -4.73
N TYR A 96 -16.13 -0.69 -5.34
CA TYR A 96 -16.29 0.63 -4.73
C TYR A 96 -17.59 1.29 -5.18
N HIS A 97 -18.04 2.30 -4.42
CA HIS A 97 -19.15 3.16 -4.83
C HIS A 97 -18.57 4.39 -5.56
N PRO A 98 -18.95 4.66 -6.81
CA PRO A 98 -18.44 5.80 -7.54
C PRO A 98 -18.94 7.14 -6.96
N PRO A 99 -18.21 8.25 -7.19
CA PRO A 99 -16.97 8.35 -7.95
C PRO A 99 -15.70 8.03 -7.13
N ILE A 100 -14.63 7.61 -7.81
CA ILE A 100 -13.28 7.61 -7.20
C ILE A 100 -12.82 9.06 -7.08
N VAL A 101 -12.39 9.45 -5.88
CA VAL A 101 -11.77 10.75 -5.64
C VAL A 101 -10.26 10.58 -5.72
N SER A 102 -9.64 11.26 -6.68
CA SER A 102 -8.18 11.30 -6.82
C SER A 102 -7.62 12.52 -6.11
N LEU A 103 -6.62 12.30 -5.26
CA LEU A 103 -5.89 13.36 -4.57
C LEU A 103 -4.46 13.44 -5.12
N PRO A 104 -3.89 14.64 -5.29
CA PRO A 104 -2.48 14.76 -5.61
C PRO A 104 -1.62 14.29 -4.43
N LEU A 105 -0.45 13.72 -4.75
CA LEU A 105 0.55 13.39 -3.75
C LEU A 105 1.23 14.66 -3.23
N TYR A 106 1.46 14.73 -1.93
CA TYR A 106 2.16 15.84 -1.28
C TYR A 106 3.61 15.92 -1.77
N GLN A 107 3.96 16.99 -2.50
CA GLN A 107 5.31 17.24 -3.00
C GLN A 107 5.94 16.04 -3.74
N ALA A 108 5.13 15.28 -4.50
CA ALA A 108 5.55 14.04 -5.17
C ALA A 108 6.11 12.96 -4.21
N THR A 109 5.89 13.11 -2.90
CA THR A 109 6.21 12.08 -1.91
C THR A 109 5.19 10.96 -2.03
N GLN A 110 5.67 9.75 -2.32
CA GLN A 110 4.78 8.63 -2.57
C GLN A 110 3.89 8.30 -1.38
N TRP A 111 2.60 8.10 -1.69
CA TRP A 111 1.55 7.69 -0.76
C TRP A 111 1.32 8.65 0.41
N VAL A 112 1.73 9.91 0.26
CA VAL A 112 1.41 10.98 1.22
C VAL A 112 0.41 11.93 0.59
N VAL A 113 -0.67 12.23 1.30
CA VAL A 113 -1.73 13.15 0.86
C VAL A 113 -1.95 14.27 1.86
N ASP A 114 -2.39 15.43 1.37
CA ASP A 114 -2.85 16.52 2.23
C ASP A 114 -4.29 16.27 2.70
N ILE A 115 -4.51 16.48 4.00
CA ILE A 115 -5.81 16.42 4.66
C ILE A 115 -6.17 17.82 5.15
N THR A 116 -7.31 18.32 4.72
CA THR A 116 -7.79 19.64 5.10
C THR A 116 -8.23 19.69 6.56
N SER A 117 -8.97 18.69 7.04
CA SER A 117 -9.40 18.58 8.43
C SER A 117 -9.78 17.14 8.78
N ILE A 118 -9.48 16.72 10.01
CA ILE A 118 -10.00 15.49 10.63
C ILE A 118 -10.84 15.90 11.83
N GLN A 119 -12.08 15.41 11.90
CA GLN A 119 -13.04 15.80 12.93
C GLN A 119 -13.73 14.57 13.53
N TYR A 120 -14.05 14.64 14.81
CA TYR A 120 -14.86 13.66 15.52
C TYR A 120 -15.99 14.38 16.28
N GLY A 121 -17.22 14.27 15.78
CA GLY A 121 -18.31 15.14 16.22
C GLY A 121 -17.94 16.61 16.00
N ASP A 122 -18.01 17.41 17.06
CA ASP A 122 -17.65 18.83 17.04
C ASP A 122 -16.16 19.10 17.32
N ALA A 123 -15.37 18.05 17.60
CA ALA A 123 -13.95 18.19 17.92
C ALA A 123 -13.09 18.12 16.65
N VAL A 124 -12.28 19.14 16.41
CA VAL A 124 -11.25 19.13 15.38
C VAL A 124 -10.02 18.40 15.90
N LEU A 125 -9.76 17.20 15.36
CA LEU A 125 -8.59 16.40 15.68
C LEU A 125 -7.34 16.90 14.94
N CYS A 126 -7.53 17.44 13.73
CA CYS A 126 -6.47 18.01 12.93
C CYS A 126 -7.01 19.05 11.93
N ASN A 127 -6.22 20.10 11.67
CA ASN A 127 -6.36 20.99 10.50
C ASN A 127 -5.06 21.00 9.69
N LEU A 128 -5.17 20.94 8.35
CA LEU A 128 -4.04 20.99 7.42
C LEU A 128 -2.91 20.02 7.81
N CYS A 129 -3.22 18.73 7.91
CA CYS A 129 -2.23 17.66 8.14
C CYS A 129 -1.93 16.87 6.88
N ARG A 130 -0.99 15.94 7.03
CA ARG A 130 -0.64 14.95 6.03
C ARG A 130 -0.95 13.57 6.58
N ALA A 131 -1.33 12.65 5.69
CA ALA A 131 -1.46 11.24 6.02
C ALA A 131 -0.66 10.39 5.05
N HIS A 132 -0.10 9.31 5.59
CA HIS A 132 0.45 8.21 4.82
C HIS A 132 -0.68 7.23 4.52
N VAL A 133 -0.82 6.83 3.26
CA VAL A 133 -1.67 5.72 2.84
C VAL A 133 -0.82 4.46 2.87
N ASP A 134 -0.89 3.72 3.97
CA ASP A 134 -0.03 2.57 4.24
C ASP A 134 -0.86 1.30 4.47
N THR A 135 -0.68 0.30 3.60
CA THR A 135 -1.34 -1.00 3.71
C THR A 135 -0.64 -1.96 4.66
N GLY A 136 0.57 -1.63 5.12
CA GLY A 136 1.35 -2.43 6.07
C GLY A 136 1.16 -2.04 7.53
N SER A 137 0.43 -0.97 7.82
CA SER A 137 0.14 -0.53 9.19
C SER A 137 -1.09 -1.25 9.73
N SER A 138 -0.92 -1.99 10.84
CA SER A 138 -1.99 -2.62 11.60
C SER A 138 -2.18 -1.92 12.94
N ASP A 139 -2.75 -0.71 12.94
CA ASP A 139 -3.28 -0.11 14.17
C ASP A 139 -4.65 -0.75 14.52
N THR A 140 -4.64 -2.07 14.76
CA THR A 140 -5.72 -2.85 15.39
C THR A 140 -5.17 -3.67 16.53
#